data_AF-M6BSN3-F1
#
_entry.id   AF-M6BSN3-F1
#
_cell.length_a   1.000
_cell.length_b   1.000
_cell.length_c   1.000
_cell.angle_alpha   90.00
_cell.angle_beta   90.00
_cell.angle_gamma   90.00
#
_symmetry.space_group_name_H-M   'P 1'
#
loop_
_entity.id
_entity.type
_entity.pdbx_description
1 polymer ?
#
loop_
_entity_poly.entity_id
_entity_poly.type
_entity_poly.pdbx_seq_one_letter_code
_entity_poly.pdbx_strand_id
1 'polypeptide(L)' 'MCPSSKNVLEANRSDGEQFADRGNQYKPGIFYHNKFQKKATEESERSIEKSEKFSGPILVEILPFTSFYPAEDYH' A
#
# COMPACT_ATOMS: atom_id res chain seq x y z
N MET A 1 7.53 13.07 24.37
CA MET A 1 6.42 12.68 23.47
C MET A 1 6.98 11.79 22.37
N CYS A 2 6.83 10.47 22.49
CA CYS A 2 7.15 9.54 21.41
C CYS A 2 6.01 9.63 20.39
N PRO A 3 6.25 9.99 19.12
CA PRO A 3 5.17 9.97 18.15
C PRO A 3 4.74 8.52 17.98
N SER A 4 3.45 8.30 18.21
CA SER A 4 2.75 7.03 18.06
C SER A 4 3.15 6.33 16.78
N SER A 5 3.48 5.05 16.90
CA SER A 5 3.34 4.00 15.88
C SER A 5 3.12 4.51 14.47
N LYS A 6 4.21 4.95 13.81
CA LYS A 6 4.17 5.25 12.39
C LYS A 6 3.89 3.94 11.66
N ASN A 7 2.69 3.80 11.08
CA ASN A 7 2.36 2.65 10.26
C ASN A 7 3.32 2.58 9.07
N VAL A 8 3.75 1.37 8.70
CA VAL A 8 4.74 1.11 7.64
C VAL A 8 4.32 1.72 6.29
N LEU A 9 3.01 1.91 6.08
CA LEU A 9 2.40 2.51 4.89
C LEU A 9 1.25 3.46 5.31
N GLU A 10 1.28 4.72 4.88
CA GLU A 10 0.12 5.63 4.95
C GLU A 10 -0.77 5.40 3.72
N ALA A 11 -1.70 4.45 3.82
CA ALA A 11 -2.55 4.00 2.73
C ALA A 11 -3.53 5.07 2.16
N ASN A 12 -3.70 6.20 2.84
CA ASN A 12 -4.60 7.29 2.44
C ASN A 12 -3.89 8.50 1.83
N ARG A 13 -2.56 8.45 1.67
CA ARG A 13 -1.76 9.58 1.21
C ARG A 13 -1.62 9.55 -0.31
N SER A 14 -2.25 10.51 -0.97
CA SER A 14 -2.06 10.75 -2.40
C SER A 14 -0.70 11.40 -2.61
N ASP A 15 -0.07 11.12 -3.74
CA ASP A 15 1.10 11.82 -4.32
C ASP A 15 2.46 11.11 -4.23
N GLY A 16 2.47 9.77 -4.07
CA GLY A 16 3.73 9.01 -4.14
C GLY A 16 4.71 9.44 -3.06
N GLU A 17 4.17 9.78 -1.89
CA GLU A 17 4.93 10.15 -0.71
C GLU A 17 4.89 8.99 0.29
N GLN A 18 6.03 8.37 0.56
CA GLN A 18 6.19 7.41 1.65
C GLN A 18 7.19 7.99 2.65
N PHE A 19 6.70 8.42 3.82
CA PHE A 19 7.49 9.16 4.81
C PHE A 19 8.09 10.47 4.26
N ALA A 20 9.37 10.43 3.85
CA ALA A 20 10.11 11.56 3.29
C ALA A 20 10.42 11.38 1.80
N ASP A 21 10.17 10.19 1.26
CA ASP A 21 10.43 9.83 -0.13
C ASP A 21 9.27 10.28 -1.00
N ARG A 22 9.58 11.02 -2.06
CA ARG A 22 8.59 11.55 -3.02
C ARG A 22 8.89 11.01 -4.41
N GLY A 23 7.87 10.54 -5.12
CA GLY A 23 7.98 10.07 -6.49
C GLY A 23 7.02 8.93 -6.84
N ASN A 24 6.73 8.77 -8.14
CA ASN A 24 5.79 7.77 -8.64
C ASN A 24 6.20 6.31 -8.32
N GLN A 25 7.47 6.07 -7.99
CA GLN A 25 8.01 4.77 -7.56
C GLN A 25 7.60 4.38 -6.13
N TYR A 26 7.14 5.34 -5.31
CA TYR A 26 6.73 5.11 -3.92
C TYR A 26 5.22 5.00 -3.76
N LYS A 27 4.48 4.86 -4.87
CA LYS A 27 3.04 4.64 -4.81
C LYS A 27 2.77 3.27 -4.18
N PRO A 28 1.91 3.20 -3.13
CA PRO A 28 1.56 1.92 -2.53
C PRO A 28 0.73 1.11 -3.52
N GLY A 29 1.18 -0.11 -3.80
CA GLY A 29 0.48 -1.05 -4.68
C GLY A 29 0.55 -2.47 -4.12
N ILE A 30 -0.55 -3.20 -4.24
CA ILE A 30 -0.65 -4.62 -3.88
C ILE A 30 -0.72 -5.42 -5.18
N PHE A 31 0.30 -6.23 -5.41
CA PHE A 31 0.39 -7.11 -6.58
C PHE A 31 -0.09 -8.52 -6.24
N TYR A 32 -1.22 -8.95 -6.80
CA TYR A 32 -1.75 -10.29 -6.56
C TYR A 32 -1.32 -11.28 -7.64
N HIS A 33 -0.97 -12.50 -7.23
CA HIS A 33 -0.60 -13.59 -8.13
C HIS A 33 -1.80 -14.48 -8.49
N ASN A 34 -2.87 -14.46 -7.70
CA ASN A 34 -4.04 -15.29 -7.91
C ASN A 34 -5.34 -14.62 -7.43
N LYS A 35 -6.48 -15.20 -7.82
CA LYS A 35 -7.81 -14.68 -7.51
C LYS A 35 -8.14 -14.72 -6.01
N PHE A 36 -7.54 -15.64 -5.27
CA PHE A 36 -7.76 -15.74 -3.81
C PHE A 36 -7.12 -14.56 -3.09
N GLN A 37 -5.86 -14.23 -3.44
CA GLN A 37 -5.17 -13.05 -2.94
C GLN A 37 -5.95 -11.77 -3.29
N LYS A 38 -6.41 -11.64 -4.54
CA LYS A 38 -7.24 -10.49 -4.95
C LYS A 38 -8.46 -10.32 -4.04
N LYS A 39 -9.23 -11.39 -3.83
CA LYS A 39 -10.45 -11.35 -3.02
C LYS A 39 -10.15 -11.02 -1.56
N ALA A 40 -9.11 -11.62 -0.99
CA ALA A 40 -8.68 -11.33 0.38
C ALA A 40 -8.23 -9.87 0.54
N THR A 41 -7.53 -9.31 -0.46
CA THR A 41 -7.14 -7.89 -0.47
C THR A 41 -8.35 -6.96 -0.50
N GLU A 42 -9.31 -7.21 -1.38
CA GLU A 42 -10.55 -6.43 -1.48
C GLU A 42 -11.38 -6.50 -0.18
N GLU A 43 -11.43 -7.66 0.47
CA GLU A 43 -12.10 -7.83 1.77
C GLU A 43 -11.38 -7.05 2.88
N SER A 44 -10.05 -7.09 2.88
CA SER A 44 -9.22 -6.34 3.83
C SER A 44 -9.39 -4.83 3.64
N GLU A 45 -9.36 -4.33 2.40
CA GLU A 45 -9.58 -2.93 2.06
C GLU A 45 -10.92 -2.43 2.61
N ARG A 46 -12.01 -3.16 2.33
CA ARG A 46 -13.35 -2.82 2.87
C ARG A 46 -13.40 -2.87 4.39
N SER A 47 -12.68 -3.79 5.03
CA SER A 47 -12.63 -3.86 6.49
C SER A 47 -11.93 -2.64 7.09
N ILE A 48 -10.90 -2.14 6.40
CA ILE A 48 -10.13 -0.97 6.81
C ILE A 48 -10.94 0.31 6.59
N GLU A 49 -11.61 0.47 5.45
CA GLU A 49 -12.52 1.59 5.18
C GLU A 49 -13.62 1.69 6.25
N LYS A 50 -14.21 0.55 6.64
CA LYS A 50 -15.23 0.49 7.69
C LYS A 50 -14.68 0.78 9.09
N SER A 51 -13.39 0.57 9.31
CA SER A 51 -12.78 0.76 10.63
C SER A 51 -12.48 2.22 10.95
N GLU A 52 -12.68 3.15 10.00
CA GLU A 52 -12.39 4.59 10.11
C GLU A 52 -10.97 4.90 10.64
N LYS A 53 -10.06 3.92 10.57
CA LYS A 53 -8.66 4.05 11.02
C LYS A 53 -7.88 5.08 10.21
N PHE A 54 -8.32 5.38 8.99
CA PHE A 54 -7.72 6.37 8.12
C PHE A 54 -8.72 7.48 7.83
N SER A 55 -8.27 8.72 7.93
CA SER A 55 -9.13 9.92 7.76
C SER A 55 -9.46 10.24 6.31
N GLY A 56 -9.22 9.32 5.37
CA GLY A 56 -9.40 9.53 3.94
C GLY A 56 -9.52 8.22 3.15
N PRO A 57 -9.86 8.28 1.86
CA PRO A 57 -9.99 7.10 1.01
C PRO A 57 -8.68 6.34 0.94
N ILE A 58 -8.75 5.01 0.83
CA ILE A 58 -7.58 4.17 0.58
C ILE A 58 -7.17 4.36 -0.89
N LEU A 59 -5.91 4.73 -1.12
CA LEU A 59 -5.36 5.03 -2.45
C LEU A 59 -4.40 3.93 -2.95
N VAL A 60 -4.48 2.74 -2.34
CA VAL A 60 -3.62 1.60 -2.64
C VAL A 60 -4.12 0.90 -3.90
N GLU A 61 -3.27 0.79 -4.92
CA GLU A 61 -3.67 0.14 -6.17
C GLU A 61 -3.59 -1.40 -6.05
N ILE A 62 -4.67 -2.11 -6.39
CA ILE A 62 -4.68 -3.59 -6.44
C ILE A 62 -4.47 -4.04 -7.89
N LEU A 63 -3.23 -4.42 -8.22
CA LEU A 63 -2.81 -4.73 -9.58
C LEU A 63 -2.48 -6.22 -9.75
N PRO A 64 -2.74 -6.83 -10.92
CA PRO A 64 -2.24 -8.17 -11.18
C PRO A 64 -0.71 -8.15 -11.24
N PHE A 65 -0.07 -9.13 -10.62
CA PHE A 65 1.37 -9.33 -10.76
C PHE A 65 1.70 -9.67 -12.21
N THR A 66 2.58 -8.89 -12.84
CA THR A 66 3.04 -9.10 -14.22
C THR A 66 4.48 -9.58 -14.25
N SER A 67 5.42 -8.72 -13.85
CA SER A 67 6.86 -8.99 -13.84
C SER A 67 7.51 -8.37 -12.61
N PHE A 68 8.50 -9.04 -12.04
CA PHE A 68 9.35 -8.53 -10.97
C PHE A 68 10.80 -8.56 -11.43
N TYR A 69 11.45 -7.40 -11.37
CA TYR A 69 12.87 -7.28 -11.64
C TYR A 69 13.59 -7.22 -10.29
N PRO A 70 14.32 -8.26 -9.90
CA PRO A 70 15.08 -8.23 -8.65
C PRO A 70 16.07 -7.06 -8.70
N ALA A 71 16.17 -6.35 -7.58
CA ALA A 71 17.17 -5.31 -7.42
C ALA A 71 18.59 -5.93 -7.36
N GLU A 72 19.62 -5.11 -7.58
CA GLU A 72 21.01 -5.54 -7.46
C GLU A 72 21.32 -6.06 -6.04
N ASP A 73 22.30 -6.97 -5.89
CA ASP A 73 22.61 -7.67 -4.61
C ASP A 73 22.92 -6.76 -3.40
N TYR A 74 23.18 -5.47 -3.62
CA TYR A 74 23.41 -4.47 -2.57
C TYR A 74 22.11 -3.91 -1.96
N HIS A 75 21.00 -4.01 -2.69
CA HIS A 75 19.68 -3.51 -2.30
C HIS A 75 18.93 -4.46 -1.36
#